data_AF-R0EKE4-F1
#
_entry.id   AF-R0EKE4-F1
#
_cell.length_a   1.000
_cell.length_b   1.000
_cell.length_c   1.000
_cell.angle_alpha   90.00
_cell.angle_beta   90.00
_cell.angle_gamma   90.00
#
_symmetry.space_group_name_H-M   'P 1'
#
loop_
_entity.id
_entity.type
_entity.pdbx_description
1 polymer ?
#
loop_
_entity_poly.entity_id
_entity_poly.type
_entity_poly.pdbx_seq_one_letter_code
_entity_poly.pdbx_strand_id
1 'polypeptide(L)'
;MAYKSADEILKPDSRFDNLCVPEGEGLRFMTIADHHQMIEEVALAGAAPAEVRDAYDRARNAKLYAFFDYDLFVVGEVQAFGAFELALKHRLNGHGLQQKGTLRNLVDRARKAGVFPKLVPGASILDDQVEVIILLRNALAHGNSEIHPPGMALRTLELCAWGIDTVFPLQIAADGA
;
A
#
# COMPACT_ATOMS: atom_id res chain seq x y z
N MET A 1 14.45 -16.17 1.82
CA MET A 1 15.55 -16.45 2.78
C MET A 1 15.40 -17.84 3.42
N ALA A 2 16.34 -18.22 4.30
CA ALA A 2 16.21 -19.38 5.19
C ALA A 2 15.20 -19.11 6.33
N TYR A 3 14.44 -20.12 6.73
CA TYR A 3 13.52 -20.06 7.87
C TYR A 3 14.29 -19.73 9.16
N LYS A 4 13.91 -18.65 9.85
CA LYS A 4 14.62 -18.16 11.05
C LYS A 4 14.46 -19.11 12.24
N SER A 5 15.53 -19.31 13.00
CA SER A 5 15.47 -19.95 14.32
C SER A 5 14.89 -19.00 15.36
N ALA A 6 14.43 -19.55 16.50
CA ALA A 6 13.75 -18.77 17.54
C ALA A 6 14.59 -17.61 18.12
N ASP A 7 15.91 -17.73 18.12
CA ASP A 7 16.87 -16.72 18.59
C ASP A 7 17.18 -15.63 17.55
N GLU A 8 16.80 -15.84 16.28
CA GLU A 8 17.06 -14.92 15.16
C GLU A 8 15.83 -14.08 14.78
N ILE A 9 14.61 -14.42 15.26
CA ILE A 9 13.36 -13.78 14.83
C ILE A 9 13.26 -12.29 15.19
N LEU A 10 14.01 -11.84 16.21
CA LEU A 10 14.06 -10.44 16.63
C LEU A 10 15.30 -9.69 16.14
N LYS A 11 16.18 -10.35 15.38
CA LYS A 11 17.33 -9.69 14.77
C LYS A 11 16.88 -9.04 13.45
N PRO A 12 17.27 -7.78 13.17
CA PRO A 12 16.98 -7.14 11.90
C PRO A 12 17.42 -8.01 10.73
N ASP A 13 16.67 -7.97 9.65
CA ASP A 13 17.11 -8.59 8.40
C ASP A 13 18.37 -7.87 7.89
N SER A 14 19.38 -8.63 7.43
CA SER A 14 20.66 -8.06 7.01
C SER A 14 20.56 -7.09 5.84
N ARG A 15 19.43 -7.11 5.10
CA ARG A 15 19.13 -6.10 4.07
C ARG A 15 18.90 -4.69 4.65
N PHE A 16 18.70 -4.56 5.97
CA PHE A 16 18.64 -3.27 6.67
C PHE A 16 20.01 -2.79 7.19
N ASP A 17 21.06 -3.62 7.19
CA ASP A 17 22.35 -3.31 7.83
C ASP A 17 23.00 -2.03 7.31
N ASN A 18 22.72 -1.64 6.06
CA ASN A 18 23.30 -0.46 5.41
C ASN A 18 22.29 0.67 5.15
N LEU A 19 21.09 0.58 5.71
CA LEU A 19 20.10 1.64 5.60
C LEU A 19 20.37 2.69 6.68
N CYS A 20 20.52 3.94 6.25
CA CYS A 20 20.79 5.06 7.13
C CYS A 20 19.69 6.12 7.04
N VAL A 21 19.45 6.82 8.14
CA VAL A 21 18.57 7.98 8.24
C VAL A 21 19.38 9.22 8.64
N PRO A 22 18.94 10.44 8.24
CA PRO A 22 19.59 11.68 8.66
C PRO A 22 19.52 11.88 10.18
N GLU A 23 20.61 12.35 10.79
CA GLU A 23 20.67 12.76 12.18
C GLU A 23 21.58 13.99 12.34
N GLY A 24 20.99 15.15 12.59
CA GLY A 24 21.71 16.42 12.59
C GLY A 24 22.38 16.69 11.24
N GLU A 25 23.70 16.88 11.24
CA GLU A 25 24.51 17.05 10.02
C GLU A 25 25.06 15.70 9.48
N GLY A 26 24.75 14.58 10.12
CA GLY A 26 25.28 13.26 9.80
C GLY A 26 24.23 12.24 9.39
N LEU A 27 24.66 10.99 9.32
CA LEU A 27 23.84 9.81 9.07
C LEU A 27 24.04 8.80 10.20
N ARG A 28 22.97 8.14 10.63
CA ARG A 28 23.03 6.98 11.51
C ARG A 28 22.27 5.81 10.92
N PHE A 29 22.54 4.59 11.40
CA PHE A 29 21.78 3.42 11.00
C PHE A 29 20.31 3.54 11.39
N MET A 30 19.46 3.05 10.49
CA MET A 30 18.04 2.96 10.67
C MET A 30 17.71 1.99 11.82
N THR A 31 16.82 2.42 12.70
CA THR A 31 16.29 1.62 13.80
C THR A 31 14.87 1.14 13.49
N ILE A 32 14.36 0.21 14.29
CA ILE A 32 12.94 -0.17 14.21
C ILE A 32 12.00 1.01 14.48
N ALA A 33 12.42 2.00 15.28
CA ALA A 33 11.61 3.19 15.55
C ALA A 33 11.47 4.05 14.29
N ASP A 34 12.55 4.21 13.51
CA ASP A 34 12.49 4.91 12.22
C ASP A 34 11.62 4.15 11.22
N HIS A 35 11.77 2.82 11.16
CA HIS A 35 10.93 1.97 10.32
C HIS A 35 9.44 2.10 10.66
N HIS A 36 9.15 2.07 11.96
CA HIS A 36 7.80 2.24 12.47
C HIS A 36 7.24 3.60 12.08
N GLN A 37 7.98 4.67 12.33
CA GLN A 37 7.56 6.03 12.00
C GLN A 37 7.30 6.19 10.49
N MET A 38 8.18 5.69 9.64
CA MET A 38 7.99 5.74 8.17
C MET A 38 6.69 5.07 7.72
N ILE A 39 6.29 3.95 8.36
CA ILE A 39 5.03 3.26 8.03
C ILE A 39 3.82 3.96 8.65
N GLU A 40 3.97 4.53 9.85
CA GLU A 40 2.94 5.29 10.54
C GLU A 40 2.52 6.53 9.74
N GLU A 41 3.50 7.25 9.17
CA GLU A 41 3.27 8.45 8.35
C GLU A 41 2.41 8.17 7.11
N VAL A 42 2.41 6.94 6.59
CA VAL A 42 1.55 6.52 5.48
C VAL A 42 0.21 6.01 6.03
N ALA A 43 -0.54 6.90 6.67
CA ALA A 43 -1.89 6.64 7.16
C ALA A 43 -2.97 7.02 6.14
N LEU A 44 -4.15 6.39 6.25
CA LEU A 44 -5.33 6.84 5.51
C LEU A 44 -5.82 8.16 6.10
N ALA A 45 -5.95 9.18 5.26
CA ALA A 45 -6.53 10.46 5.65
C ALA A 45 -8.06 10.45 5.47
N GLY A 46 -8.59 9.61 4.59
CA GLY A 46 -9.98 9.62 4.13
C GLY A 46 -11.02 9.05 5.11
N ALA A 47 -12.26 9.01 4.62
CA ALA A 47 -13.42 8.50 5.35
C ALA A 47 -13.76 7.03 5.01
N ALA A 48 -12.75 6.21 4.66
CA ALA A 48 -12.94 4.82 4.26
C ALA A 48 -13.70 4.00 5.31
N PRO A 49 -14.51 2.97 4.96
CA PRO A 49 -15.16 2.11 5.97
C PRO A 49 -14.19 1.43 6.94
N ALA A 50 -14.67 1.03 8.12
CA ALA A 50 -13.83 0.39 9.15
C ALA A 50 -13.12 -0.86 8.62
N GLU A 51 -13.81 -1.69 7.84
CA GLU A 51 -13.24 -2.91 7.27
C GLU A 51 -12.11 -2.63 6.27
N VAL A 52 -12.17 -1.49 5.57
CA VAL A 52 -11.11 -1.03 4.67
C VAL A 52 -9.91 -0.55 5.48
N ARG A 53 -10.15 0.24 6.54
CA ARG A 53 -9.10 0.69 7.47
C ARG A 53 -8.39 -0.49 8.13
N ASP A 54 -9.14 -1.46 8.66
CA ASP A 54 -8.57 -2.66 9.27
C ASP A 54 -7.75 -3.49 8.28
N ALA A 55 -8.22 -3.61 7.02
CA ALA A 55 -7.47 -4.29 5.98
C ALA A 55 -6.17 -3.57 5.63
N TYR A 56 -6.21 -2.24 5.56
CA TYR A 56 -5.02 -1.42 5.32
C TYR A 56 -4.03 -1.48 6.50
N ASP A 57 -4.51 -1.50 7.74
CA ASP A 57 -3.68 -1.60 8.93
C ASP A 57 -3.02 -2.97 9.07
N ARG A 58 -3.67 -4.05 8.62
CA ARG A 58 -2.99 -5.34 8.46
C ARG A 58 -1.83 -5.27 7.49
N ALA A 59 -1.94 -4.50 6.41
CA ALA A 59 -0.85 -4.27 5.48
C ALA A 59 0.30 -3.51 6.15
N ARG A 60 0.00 -2.42 6.87
CA ARG A 60 0.99 -1.64 7.63
C ARG A 60 1.70 -2.51 8.67
N ASN A 61 0.95 -3.28 9.45
CA ASN A 61 1.51 -4.19 10.46
C ASN A 61 2.43 -5.24 9.83
N ALA A 62 2.03 -5.87 8.72
CA ALA A 62 2.91 -6.80 8.02
C ALA A 62 4.23 -6.14 7.58
N LYS A 63 4.18 -4.89 7.11
CA LYS A 63 5.38 -4.12 6.75
C LYS A 63 6.21 -3.72 7.96
N LEU A 64 5.63 -3.49 9.15
CA LEU A 64 6.41 -3.25 10.38
C LEU A 64 7.34 -4.44 10.67
N TYR A 65 6.80 -5.67 10.56
CA TYR A 65 7.57 -6.88 10.77
C TYR A 65 8.56 -7.20 9.64
N ALA A 66 8.45 -6.52 8.49
CA ALA A 66 9.42 -6.64 7.42
C ALA A 66 10.83 -6.16 7.83
N PHE A 67 10.94 -5.38 8.92
CA PHE A 67 12.23 -5.05 9.54
C PHE A 67 13.00 -6.29 9.99
N PHE A 68 12.29 -7.32 10.46
CA PHE A 68 12.88 -8.58 10.90
C PHE A 68 12.92 -9.61 9.78
N ASP A 69 11.96 -9.64 8.87
CA ASP A 69 11.98 -10.52 7.71
C ASP A 69 11.51 -9.75 6.48
N TYR A 70 12.45 -9.31 5.67
CA TYR A 70 12.17 -8.40 4.57
C TYR A 70 11.31 -9.03 3.47
N ASP A 71 11.18 -10.36 3.41
CA ASP A 71 10.23 -11.02 2.49
C ASP A 71 8.76 -10.68 2.88
N LEU A 72 8.50 -10.25 4.12
CA LEU A 72 7.19 -9.76 4.56
C LEU A 72 6.75 -8.45 3.90
N PHE A 73 7.64 -7.71 3.23
CA PHE A 73 7.22 -6.59 2.39
C PHE A 73 6.21 -7.04 1.34
N VAL A 74 6.46 -8.19 0.67
CA VAL A 74 5.54 -8.74 -0.34
C VAL A 74 4.18 -9.05 0.26
N VAL A 75 4.16 -9.63 1.48
CA VAL A 75 2.91 -9.90 2.20
C VAL A 75 2.15 -8.60 2.47
N GLY A 76 2.84 -7.58 2.97
CA GLY A 76 2.25 -6.26 3.19
C GLY A 76 1.74 -5.61 1.91
N GLU A 77 2.43 -5.76 0.79
CA GLU A 77 2.00 -5.23 -0.51
C GLU A 77 0.71 -5.89 -1.02
N VAL A 78 0.66 -7.22 -0.96
CA VAL A 78 -0.55 -7.98 -1.32
C VAL A 78 -1.74 -7.55 -0.46
N GLN A 79 -1.53 -7.35 0.84
CA GLN A 79 -2.57 -6.85 1.75
C GLN A 79 -3.00 -5.41 1.41
N ALA A 80 -2.06 -4.52 1.06
CA ALA A 80 -2.37 -3.15 0.67
C ALA A 80 -3.22 -3.09 -0.61
N PHE A 81 -2.86 -3.89 -1.63
CA PHE A 81 -3.66 -4.02 -2.84
C PHE A 81 -5.04 -4.63 -2.56
N GLY A 82 -5.13 -5.59 -1.65
CA GLY A 82 -6.38 -6.17 -1.17
C GLY A 82 -7.28 -5.13 -0.49
N ALA A 83 -6.70 -4.25 0.34
CA ALA A 83 -7.42 -3.15 0.99
C ALA A 83 -7.96 -2.13 -0.03
N PHE A 84 -7.16 -1.78 -1.05
CA PHE A 84 -7.61 -0.92 -2.14
C PHE A 84 -8.77 -1.57 -2.94
N GLU A 85 -8.65 -2.86 -3.27
CA GLU A 85 -9.72 -3.60 -3.95
C GLU A 85 -11.00 -3.68 -3.10
N LEU A 86 -10.86 -3.85 -1.78
CA LEU A 86 -11.96 -3.83 -0.82
C LEU A 86 -12.64 -2.45 -0.79
N ALA A 87 -11.86 -1.36 -0.81
CA ALA A 87 -12.39 0.01 -0.86
C ALA A 87 -13.25 0.22 -2.11
N LEU A 88 -12.76 -0.20 -3.28
CA LEU A 88 -13.51 -0.17 -4.54
C LEU A 88 -14.83 -0.96 -4.44
N LYS A 89 -14.80 -2.16 -3.84
CA LYS A 89 -15.99 -2.99 -3.65
C LYS A 89 -17.02 -2.29 -2.76
N HIS A 90 -16.61 -1.71 -1.63
CA HIS A 90 -17.49 -0.92 -0.78
C HIS A 90 -18.09 0.27 -1.53
N ARG A 91 -17.28 1.03 -2.28
CA ARG A 91 -17.74 2.22 -3.00
C ARG A 91 -18.74 1.89 -4.12
N LEU A 92 -18.49 0.83 -4.87
CA LEU A 92 -19.28 0.49 -6.07
C LEU A 92 -20.53 -0.33 -5.77
N ASN A 93 -20.52 -1.10 -4.69
CA ASN A 93 -21.57 -2.07 -4.38
C ASN A 93 -22.26 -1.80 -3.02
N GLY A 94 -21.77 -0.84 -2.24
CA GLY A 94 -22.26 -0.56 -0.88
C GLY A 94 -21.79 -1.55 0.19
N HIS A 95 -21.04 -2.60 -0.18
CA HIS A 95 -20.50 -3.60 0.76
C HIS A 95 -19.22 -4.28 0.23
N GLY A 96 -18.44 -4.88 1.13
CA GLY A 96 -17.16 -5.55 0.82
C GLY A 96 -17.24 -7.02 0.37
N LEU A 97 -18.45 -7.58 0.17
CA LEU A 97 -18.62 -9.01 -0.14
C LEU A 97 -17.92 -9.44 -1.45
N GLN A 98 -17.58 -10.74 -1.49
CA GLN A 98 -16.95 -11.40 -2.63
C GLN A 98 -17.83 -11.25 -3.88
N GLN A 99 -17.29 -10.58 -4.90
CA GLN A 99 -17.91 -10.51 -6.21
C GLN A 99 -16.93 -10.96 -7.28
N LYS A 100 -17.47 -11.55 -8.35
CA LYS A 100 -16.71 -11.91 -9.54
C LYS A 100 -16.23 -10.63 -10.24
N GLY A 101 -14.91 -10.50 -10.38
CA GLY A 101 -14.29 -9.40 -11.12
C GLY A 101 -12.81 -9.29 -10.78
N THR A 102 -12.03 -8.80 -11.74
CA THR A 102 -10.62 -8.46 -11.51
C THR A 102 -10.52 -7.03 -10.98
N LEU A 103 -9.37 -6.65 -10.39
CA LEU A 103 -9.10 -5.26 -10.00
C LEU A 103 -9.31 -4.28 -11.17
N ARG A 104 -8.89 -4.67 -12.39
CA ARG A 104 -9.15 -3.93 -13.63
C ARG A 104 -10.62 -3.58 -13.80
N ASN A 105 -11.52 -4.57 -13.66
CA ASN A 105 -12.96 -4.34 -13.82
C ASN A 105 -13.52 -3.37 -12.77
N LEU A 106 -13.02 -3.41 -11.53
CA LEU A 106 -13.43 -2.50 -10.47
C LEU A 106 -12.95 -1.07 -10.76
N VAL A 107 -11.70 -0.91 -11.18
CA VAL A 107 -11.14 0.39 -11.58
C VAL A 107 -11.91 1.00 -12.76
N ASP A 108 -12.21 0.21 -13.79
CA ASP A 108 -12.96 0.71 -14.96
C ASP A 108 -14.37 1.18 -14.58
N ARG A 109 -15.03 0.46 -13.66
CA ARG A 109 -16.31 0.89 -13.09
C ARG A 109 -16.17 2.18 -12.27
N ALA A 110 -15.11 2.30 -11.46
CA ALA A 110 -14.83 3.49 -10.67
C ALA A 110 -14.54 4.71 -11.54
N ARG A 111 -13.79 4.56 -12.64
CA ARG A 111 -13.60 5.61 -13.65
C ARG A 111 -14.91 6.02 -14.32
N LYS A 112 -15.76 5.06 -14.70
CA LYS A 112 -17.09 5.34 -15.26
C LYS A 112 -17.99 6.09 -14.27
N ALA A 113 -17.87 5.81 -12.98
CA ALA A 113 -18.57 6.50 -11.90
C ALA A 113 -17.93 7.85 -11.51
N GLY A 114 -16.83 8.26 -12.16
CA GLY A 114 -16.17 9.54 -11.89
C GLY A 114 -15.32 9.56 -10.61
N VAL A 115 -15.05 8.42 -9.99
CA VAL A 115 -14.18 8.34 -8.80
C VAL A 115 -12.72 8.60 -9.17
N PHE A 116 -12.28 8.05 -10.30
CA PHE A 116 -10.94 8.29 -10.84
C PHE A 116 -11.04 9.00 -12.20
N PRO A 117 -10.02 9.78 -12.59
CA PRO A 117 -9.92 10.33 -13.93
C PRO A 117 -9.99 9.24 -15.00
N LYS A 118 -10.55 9.59 -16.16
CA LYS A 118 -10.49 8.72 -17.35
C LYS A 118 -9.04 8.63 -17.82
N LEU A 119 -8.68 7.48 -18.38
CA LEU A 119 -7.39 7.32 -19.05
C LEU A 119 -7.24 8.35 -20.18
N VAL A 120 -6.10 9.02 -20.20
CA VAL A 120 -5.70 9.89 -21.31
C VAL A 120 -5.15 9.00 -22.44
N PRO A 121 -5.75 9.04 -23.65
CA PRO A 121 -5.26 8.25 -24.76
C PRO A 121 -3.79 8.59 -25.08
N GLY A 122 -2.93 7.56 -25.17
CA GLY A 122 -1.51 7.72 -25.51
C GLY A 122 -0.59 8.13 -24.35
N ALA A 123 -1.11 8.36 -23.14
CA ALA A 123 -0.28 8.59 -21.96
C ALA A 123 0.47 7.31 -21.52
N SER A 124 1.60 7.48 -20.84
CA SER A 124 2.32 6.35 -20.26
C SER A 124 1.51 5.73 -19.13
N ILE A 125 1.62 4.41 -18.96
CA ILE A 125 1.08 3.70 -17.78
C ILE A 125 1.63 4.32 -16.49
N LEU A 126 2.88 4.77 -16.51
CA LEU A 126 3.54 5.36 -15.34
C LEU A 126 2.98 6.75 -14.97
N ASP A 127 2.26 7.41 -15.88
CA ASP A 127 1.65 8.72 -15.63
C ASP A 127 0.30 8.59 -14.90
N ASP A 128 -0.30 7.39 -14.84
CA ASP A 128 -1.56 7.11 -14.16
C ASP A 128 -1.31 6.22 -12.93
N GLN A 129 -1.51 6.78 -11.73
CA GLN A 129 -1.26 6.08 -10.48
C GLN A 129 -2.11 4.81 -10.32
N VAL A 130 -3.34 4.78 -10.86
CA VAL A 130 -4.22 3.60 -10.78
C VAL A 130 -3.70 2.51 -11.71
N GLU A 131 -3.18 2.86 -12.88
CA GLU A 131 -2.51 1.90 -13.76
C GLU A 131 -1.23 1.34 -13.14
N VAL A 132 -0.44 2.16 -12.45
CA VAL A 132 0.73 1.71 -11.68
C VAL A 132 0.30 0.70 -10.61
N ILE A 133 -0.77 0.95 -9.85
CA ILE A 133 -1.30 -0.01 -8.87
C ILE A 133 -1.66 -1.33 -9.54
N ILE A 134 -2.37 -1.31 -10.68
CA ILE A 134 -2.75 -2.54 -11.40
C ILE A 134 -1.52 -3.31 -11.89
N LEU A 135 -0.54 -2.60 -12.44
CA LEU A 135 0.71 -3.18 -12.92
C LEU A 135 1.44 -3.92 -11.78
N LEU A 136 1.67 -3.23 -10.67
CA LEU A 136 2.39 -3.77 -9.51
C LEU A 136 1.63 -4.94 -8.87
N ARG A 137 0.31 -4.81 -8.71
CA ARG A 137 -0.54 -5.87 -8.18
C ARG A 137 -0.51 -7.13 -9.06
N ASN A 138 -0.53 -6.96 -10.39
CA ASN A 138 -0.47 -8.11 -11.31
C ASN A 138 0.92 -8.76 -11.30
N ALA A 139 2.00 -7.98 -11.24
CA ALA A 139 3.36 -8.52 -11.13
C ALA A 139 3.51 -9.45 -9.93
N LEU A 140 3.05 -9.02 -8.74
CA LEU A 140 3.07 -9.85 -7.53
C LEU A 140 2.15 -11.09 -7.64
N ALA A 141 0.97 -10.93 -8.24
CA ALA A 141 0.01 -12.03 -8.39
C ALA A 141 0.50 -13.16 -9.31
N HIS A 142 1.43 -12.88 -10.21
CA HIS A 142 2.01 -13.87 -11.13
C HIS A 142 3.26 -14.56 -10.57
N GLY A 143 3.66 -14.26 -9.33
CA GLY A 143 4.77 -14.93 -8.66
C GLY A 143 6.10 -14.65 -9.33
N ASN A 144 6.58 -13.41 -9.24
CA ASN A 144 7.96 -13.09 -9.57
C ASN A 144 8.88 -13.32 -8.37
N SER A 145 10.17 -13.50 -8.62
CA SER A 145 11.21 -13.59 -7.59
C SER A 145 11.66 -12.22 -7.07
N GLU A 146 11.04 -11.14 -7.56
CA GLU A 146 11.43 -9.78 -7.24
C GLU A 146 10.81 -9.37 -5.90
N ILE A 147 11.66 -8.86 -5.02
CA ILE A 147 11.23 -8.27 -3.76
C ILE A 147 11.57 -6.79 -3.87
N HIS A 148 10.55 -5.95 -3.71
CA HIS A 148 10.75 -4.52 -3.76
C HIS A 148 11.67 -4.04 -2.63
N PRO A 149 12.61 -3.12 -2.91
CA PRO A 149 13.36 -2.45 -1.86
C PRO A 149 12.41 -1.67 -0.93
N PRO A 150 12.83 -1.33 0.32
CA PRO A 150 11.93 -0.72 1.30
C PRO A 150 11.29 0.56 0.79
N GLY A 151 12.02 1.38 0.01
CA GLY A 151 11.45 2.58 -0.62
C GLY A 151 10.34 2.28 -1.64
N MET A 152 10.47 1.21 -2.43
CA MET A 152 9.41 0.77 -3.35
C MET A 152 8.24 0.13 -2.61
N ALA A 153 8.52 -0.61 -1.53
CA ALA A 153 7.48 -1.13 -0.65
C ALA A 153 6.73 0.01 0.08
N LEU A 154 7.40 1.09 0.47
CA LEU A 154 6.71 2.26 1.02
C LEU A 154 5.84 2.92 -0.06
N ARG A 155 6.36 3.05 -1.28
CA ARG A 155 5.63 3.60 -2.42
C ARG A 155 4.34 2.84 -2.74
N THR A 156 4.30 1.52 -2.62
CA THR A 156 3.06 0.75 -2.82
C THR A 156 2.03 1.03 -1.74
N LEU A 157 2.48 1.26 -0.50
CA LEU A 157 1.61 1.63 0.61
C LEU A 157 1.00 3.03 0.41
N GLU A 158 1.82 3.99 -0.06
CA GLU A 158 1.40 5.36 -0.42
C GLU A 158 0.38 5.37 -1.56
N LEU A 159 0.66 4.64 -2.64
CA LEU A 159 -0.26 4.53 -3.78
C LEU A 159 -1.61 3.95 -3.36
N CYS A 160 -1.61 2.93 -2.49
CA CYS A 160 -2.85 2.35 -1.97
C CYS A 160 -3.58 3.32 -1.04
N ALA A 161 -2.87 4.05 -0.17
CA ALA A 161 -3.49 5.09 0.65
C ALA A 161 -4.16 6.16 -0.20
N TRP A 162 -3.44 6.73 -1.15
CA TRP A 162 -3.99 7.70 -2.10
C TRP A 162 -5.21 7.16 -2.83
N GLY A 163 -5.15 5.90 -3.31
CA GLY A 163 -6.26 5.27 -3.99
C GLY A 163 -7.48 5.10 -3.09
N ILE A 164 -7.30 4.65 -1.85
CA ILE A 164 -8.37 4.48 -0.86
C ILE A 164 -8.98 5.84 -0.48
N ASP A 165 -8.15 6.84 -0.23
CA ASP A 165 -8.59 8.19 0.13
C ASP A 165 -9.28 8.91 -1.03
N THR A 166 -8.90 8.62 -2.28
CA THR A 166 -9.61 9.10 -3.46
C THR A 166 -10.99 8.45 -3.57
N VAL A 167 -11.11 7.18 -3.21
CA VAL A 167 -12.38 6.45 -3.20
C VAL A 167 -13.30 6.95 -2.07
N PHE A 168 -12.73 7.33 -0.94
CA PHE A 168 -13.43 7.85 0.24
C PHE A 168 -12.77 9.13 0.76
N PRO A 169 -12.94 10.27 0.08
CA PRO A 169 -12.34 11.52 0.52
C PRO A 169 -12.94 11.96 1.87
N LEU A 170 -12.15 12.65 2.68
CA LEU A 170 -12.69 13.43 3.80
C LEU A 170 -13.71 14.43 3.23
N GLN A 171 -14.94 14.39 3.74
CA GLN A 171 -15.86 15.50 3.52
C GLN A 171 -15.33 16.69 4.32
N ILE A 172 -14.66 17.62 3.63
CA ILE A 172 -14.53 18.97 4.15
C ILE A 172 -15.94 19.55 4.09
N ALA A 173 -16.53 19.85 5.24
CA ALA A 173 -17.78 20.59 5.29
C ALA A 173 -17.59 21.82 4.39
N ALA A 174 -18.45 21.95 3.38
CA ALA A 174 -18.53 23.19 2.64
C ALA A 174 -19.01 24.24 3.64
N ASP A 175 -18.08 25.00 4.20
CA ASP A 175 -18.39 26.21 4.92
C ASP A 175 -19.25 27.09 3.99
N GLY A 176 -20.36 27.56 4.56
CA GLY A 176 -21.52 28.02 3.84
C GLY A 176 -21.29 29.08 2.76
N ALA A 177 -22.13 29.00 1.74
CA ALA A 177 -22.51 30.11 0.87
C ALA A 177 -24.04 30.12 0.75
#